data_AF-W0ESM2-F1
#
_entry.id   AF-W0ESM2-F1
#
_cell.length_a   1.000
_cell.length_b   1.000
_cell.length_c   1.000
_cell.angle_alpha   90.00
_cell.angle_beta   90.00
_cell.angle_gamma   90.00
#
_symmetry.space_group_name_H-M   'P 1'
#
loop_
_entity.id
_entity.type
_entity.pdbx_description
1 polymer ?
#
loop_
_entity_poly.entity_id
_entity_poly.type
_entity_poly.pdbx_seq_one_letter_code
_entity_poly.pdbx_strand_id
1 'polypeptide(L)'
;MNRLAPIILFVYNRPDHTRTCLEYLERNELAAESELYIFADGPRPGSEEAVAAVRQVIARPWKFGRVTVVERRENRGLAANVIDGVTSLLERYDRVIVLEDDLVVAPYFLRFMNDAFELYRDEPRVGHIQACDFTGDRSLPDIFLIKFTGSWGWGTWRRAWRYFNPDGAALLRAFEQDKRLSRTFDFNGKYRFTRMLRRQVEGKNNSWAIRWNASLFLNDILSLNVGRSLVRNIGFDGSGTNCGGGHLYDSELYMAPLKVYKISPVVENVQARKAWERYYARTQSFWAKAWRRVKRTLKGDFGA
;
A
#
# COMPACT_ATOMS: atom_id res chain seq x y z
N MET A 1 14.75 23.06 3.31
CA MET A 1 13.72 21.99 3.38
C MET A 1 13.98 21.03 2.24
N ASN A 2 14.03 19.71 2.52
CA ASN A 2 14.26 18.72 1.47
C ASN A 2 13.07 18.72 0.48
N ARG A 3 13.33 18.83 -0.82
CA ARG A 3 12.30 18.97 -1.85
C ARG A 3 11.57 17.65 -2.09
N LEU A 4 12.25 16.52 -1.92
CA LEU A 4 11.69 15.19 -2.18
C LEU A 4 11.13 14.57 -0.89
N ALA A 5 10.04 13.82 -1.03
CA ALA A 5 9.51 13.04 0.07
C ALA A 5 10.48 11.91 0.44
N PRO A 6 10.85 11.72 1.72
CA PRO A 6 11.61 10.56 2.13
C PRO A 6 10.85 9.26 1.83
N ILE A 7 11.61 8.24 1.47
CA ILE A 7 11.12 6.90 1.17
C ILE A 7 11.26 6.06 2.43
N ILE A 8 10.22 5.33 2.79
CA ILE A 8 10.22 4.34 3.86
C ILE A 8 10.09 2.97 3.24
N LEU A 9 11.03 2.07 3.54
CA LEU A 9 10.98 0.68 3.14
C LEU A 9 10.91 -0.20 4.38
N PHE A 10 9.85 -1.00 4.49
CA PHE A 10 9.70 -1.99 5.56
C PHE A 10 10.18 -3.37 5.07
N VAL A 11 11.13 -3.96 5.80
CA VAL A 11 11.74 -5.27 5.47
C VAL A 11 11.71 -6.20 6.68
N TYR A 12 11.69 -7.51 6.44
CA TYR A 12 11.76 -8.51 7.51
C TYR A 12 12.70 -9.67 7.20
N ASN A 13 12.20 -10.74 6.58
CA ASN A 13 12.91 -12.02 6.46
C ASN A 13 12.93 -12.56 5.01
N ARG A 14 12.76 -11.69 4.01
CA ARG A 14 12.81 -12.05 2.59
C ARG A 14 13.98 -11.36 1.89
N PRO A 15 15.21 -11.91 1.96
CA PRO A 15 16.40 -11.26 1.42
C PRO A 15 16.34 -11.01 -0.08
N ASP A 16 15.76 -11.94 -0.86
CA ASP A 16 15.66 -11.81 -2.31
C ASP A 16 14.63 -10.77 -2.74
N HIS A 17 13.45 -10.74 -2.11
CA HIS A 17 12.46 -9.68 -2.30
C HIS A 17 13.03 -8.32 -1.92
N THR A 18 13.66 -8.23 -0.74
CA THR A 18 14.30 -6.99 -0.26
C THR A 18 15.33 -6.46 -1.26
N ARG A 19 16.21 -7.35 -1.76
CA ARG A 19 17.21 -6.98 -2.76
C ARG A 19 16.55 -6.48 -4.04
N THR A 20 15.58 -7.23 -4.55
CA THR A 20 14.88 -6.88 -5.79
C THR A 20 14.15 -5.54 -5.64
N CYS A 21 13.47 -5.30 -4.52
CA CYS A 21 12.82 -4.03 -4.23
C CYS A 21 13.81 -2.87 -4.28
N LEU A 22 14.96 -3.00 -3.60
CA LEU A 22 16.02 -1.99 -3.56
C LEU A 22 16.65 -1.74 -4.93
N GLU A 23 16.90 -2.78 -5.73
CA GLU A 23 17.42 -2.64 -7.10
C GLU A 23 16.45 -1.86 -8.00
N TYR A 24 15.14 -2.10 -7.89
CA TYR A 24 14.15 -1.35 -8.69
C TYR A 24 13.96 0.07 -8.18
N LEU A 25 14.01 0.30 -6.86
CA LEU A 25 13.99 1.64 -6.28
C LEU A 25 15.23 2.44 -6.69
N GLU A 26 16.43 1.85 -6.65
CA GLU A 26 17.70 2.49 -7.04
C GLU A 26 17.71 2.91 -8.52
N ARG A 27 17.00 2.18 -9.39
CA ARG A 27 16.85 2.52 -10.82
C ARG A 27 15.89 3.68 -11.09
N ASN A 28 15.21 4.23 -10.07
CA ASN A 28 14.35 5.40 -10.27
C ASN A 28 15.18 6.67 -10.49
N GLU A 29 14.67 7.56 -11.33
CA GLU A 29 15.39 8.79 -11.73
C GLU A 29 15.75 9.71 -10.57
N LEU A 30 14.92 9.74 -9.53
CA LEU A 30 15.12 10.57 -8.35
C LEU A 30 15.79 9.82 -7.18
N ALA A 31 16.24 8.57 -7.37
CA ALA A 31 16.80 7.74 -6.29
C ALA A 31 18.05 8.40 -5.67
N ALA A 32 18.99 8.84 -6.50
CA ALA A 32 20.24 9.48 -6.08
C ALA A 32 20.05 10.79 -5.30
N GLU A 33 18.89 11.44 -5.40
CA GLU A 33 18.54 12.66 -4.66
C GLU A 33 17.65 12.37 -3.44
N SER A 34 17.10 11.16 -3.33
CA SER A 34 16.11 10.80 -2.32
C SER A 34 16.76 10.33 -1.02
N GLU A 35 16.11 10.59 0.11
CA GLU A 35 16.45 9.97 1.39
C GLU A 35 15.65 8.68 1.57
N LEU A 36 16.34 7.57 1.80
CA LEU A 36 15.77 6.24 2.05
C LEU A 36 15.92 5.86 3.52
N TYR A 37 14.81 5.54 4.16
CA TYR A 37 14.74 4.98 5.51
C TYR A 37 14.28 3.53 5.44
N ILE A 38 15.13 2.61 5.90
CA ILE A 38 14.85 1.18 5.90
C ILE A 38 14.56 0.74 7.33
N PHE A 39 13.33 0.32 7.60
CA PHE A 39 12.92 -0.25 8.88
C PHE A 39 12.97 -1.77 8.78
N ALA A 40 13.95 -2.37 9.45
CA ALA A 40 14.13 -3.82 9.50
C ALA A 40 13.62 -4.39 10.82
N ASP A 41 12.60 -5.25 10.75
CA ASP A 41 12.01 -5.86 11.95
C ASP A 41 12.97 -6.89 12.61
N GLY A 42 12.75 -7.19 13.88
CA GLY A 42 13.53 -8.20 14.61
C GLY A 42 13.08 -9.62 14.27
N PRO A 43 13.90 -10.65 14.52
CA PRO A 43 13.55 -12.05 14.23
C PRO A 43 12.45 -12.57 15.16
N ARG A 44 11.61 -13.46 14.62
CA ARG A 44 10.85 -14.46 15.39
C ARG A 44 11.69 -15.75 15.50
N PRO A 45 11.41 -16.62 16.47
CA PRO A 45 12.03 -17.95 16.53
C PRO A 45 11.96 -18.66 15.18
N GLY A 46 13.11 -19.07 14.65
CA GLY A 46 13.26 -19.77 13.37
C GLY A 46 13.41 -18.87 12.13
N SER A 47 13.55 -17.55 12.31
CA SER A 47 13.77 -16.58 11.21
C SER A 47 15.08 -15.80 11.31
N GLU A 48 15.93 -16.15 12.28
CA GLU A 48 17.16 -15.45 12.63
C GLU A 48 18.11 -15.34 11.43
N GLU A 49 18.34 -16.45 10.73
CA GLU A 49 19.22 -16.48 9.55
C GLU A 49 18.67 -15.62 8.40
N ALA A 50 17.36 -15.70 8.15
CA ALA A 50 16.72 -14.94 7.08
C ALA A 50 16.71 -13.43 7.36
N VAL A 51 16.49 -13.03 8.62
CA VAL A 51 16.61 -11.63 9.05
C VAL A 51 18.07 -11.15 8.97
N ALA A 52 19.03 -11.98 9.37
CA ALA A 52 20.45 -11.65 9.23
C ALA A 52 20.84 -11.46 7.75
N ALA A 53 20.33 -12.30 6.85
CA ALA A 53 20.53 -12.15 5.41
C ALA A 53 19.91 -10.84 4.87
N VAL A 54 18.71 -10.46 5.32
CA VAL A 54 18.11 -9.15 4.98
C VAL A 54 18.98 -8.00 5.47
N ARG A 55 19.53 -8.08 6.69
CA ARG A 55 20.44 -7.06 7.23
C ARG A 55 21.71 -6.91 6.40
N GLN A 56 22.26 -8.02 5.88
CA GLN A 56 23.39 -7.96 4.94
C GLN A 56 23.02 -7.30 3.61
N VAL A 57 21.79 -7.47 3.11
CA VAL A 57 21.31 -6.81 1.89
C VAL A 57 21.19 -5.29 2.08
N ILE A 58 20.59 -4.85 3.18
CA ILE A 58 20.33 -3.43 3.42
C ILE A 58 21.58 -2.65 3.85
N ALA A 59 22.62 -3.33 4.34
CA ALA A 59 23.91 -2.74 4.69
C ALA A 59 24.80 -2.41 3.46
N ARG A 60 24.41 -2.85 2.26
CA ARG A 60 25.13 -2.54 1.02
C ARG A 60 25.06 -1.03 0.69
N PRO A 61 26.03 -0.49 -0.05
CA PRO A 61 26.06 0.93 -0.42
C PRO A 61 25.08 1.25 -1.57
N TRP A 62 23.78 1.24 -1.28
CA TRP A 62 22.73 1.62 -2.24
C TRP A 62 22.81 3.09 -2.64
N LYS A 63 22.64 3.41 -3.92
CA LYS A 63 22.80 4.75 -4.50
C LYS A 63 21.57 5.62 -4.27
N PHE A 64 21.40 6.06 -3.03
CA PHE A 64 20.48 7.11 -2.62
C PHE A 64 21.25 8.32 -2.10
N GLY A 65 20.60 9.48 -2.06
CA GLY A 65 21.22 10.68 -1.48
C GLY A 65 21.58 10.47 0.00
N ARG A 66 20.76 9.66 0.70
CA ARG A 66 21.08 9.13 2.02
C ARG A 66 20.33 7.82 2.27
N VAL A 67 20.99 6.86 2.92
CA VAL A 67 20.35 5.65 3.45
C VAL A 67 20.46 5.66 4.97
N THR A 68 19.33 5.51 5.65
CA THR A 68 19.27 5.36 7.12
C THR A 68 18.59 4.04 7.45
N VAL A 69 19.26 3.17 8.19
CA VAL A 69 18.72 1.87 8.60
C VAL A 69 18.29 1.94 10.07
N VAL A 70 17.08 1.47 10.35
CA VAL A 70 16.51 1.32 11.69
C VAL A 70 16.24 -0.16 11.93
N GLU A 71 17.15 -0.83 12.63
CA GLU A 71 16.98 -2.23 13.00
C GLU A 71 16.25 -2.37 14.34
N ARG A 72 15.23 -3.23 14.38
CA ARG A 72 14.57 -3.62 15.63
C ARG A 72 15.28 -4.82 16.25
N ARG A 73 15.39 -4.81 17.58
CA ARG A 73 15.90 -5.96 18.34
C ARG A 73 14.90 -7.11 18.36
N GLU A 74 13.62 -6.79 18.51
CA GLU A 74 12.52 -7.75 18.61
C GLU A 74 11.54 -7.61 17.46
N ASN A 75 10.83 -8.68 17.12
CA ASN A 75 9.79 -8.64 16.09
C ASN A 75 8.55 -7.88 16.59
N ARG A 76 8.31 -6.68 16.06
CA ARG A 76 7.10 -5.89 16.37
C ARG A 76 5.94 -6.22 15.44
N GLY A 77 6.22 -6.87 14.30
CA GLY A 77 5.26 -7.16 13.24
C GLY A 77 5.00 -5.95 12.33
N LEU A 78 4.49 -6.24 11.14
CA LEU A 78 4.35 -5.27 10.05
C LEU A 78 3.51 -4.04 10.45
N ALA A 79 2.32 -4.24 11.03
CA ALA A 79 1.44 -3.12 11.36
C ALA A 79 2.04 -2.14 12.37
N ALA A 80 2.71 -2.65 13.41
CA ALA A 80 3.36 -1.80 14.40
C ALA A 80 4.55 -1.05 13.78
N ASN A 81 5.34 -1.72 12.94
CA ASN A 81 6.45 -1.08 12.22
C ASN A 81 5.97 0.02 11.27
N VAL A 82 4.91 -0.23 10.49
CA VAL A 82 4.36 0.77 9.57
C VAL A 82 3.87 2.01 10.32
N ILE A 83 3.07 1.81 11.37
CA ILE A 83 2.52 2.93 12.15
C ILE A 83 3.66 3.75 12.78
N ASP A 84 4.64 3.09 13.39
CA ASP A 84 5.77 3.75 14.06
C ASP A 84 6.69 4.48 13.06
N GLY A 85 7.06 3.82 11.97
CA GLY A 85 7.94 4.38 10.95
C GLY A 85 7.31 5.56 10.21
N VAL A 86 6.04 5.45 9.82
CA VAL A 86 5.31 6.57 9.19
C VAL A 86 5.15 7.73 10.15
N THR A 87 4.74 7.47 11.41
CA THR A 87 4.52 8.53 12.40
C THR A 87 5.83 9.26 12.73
N SER A 88 6.90 8.53 13.03
CA SER A 88 8.21 9.12 13.40
C SER A 88 8.87 9.92 12.27
N LEU A 89 8.61 9.58 11.00
CA LEU A 89 9.08 10.40 9.89
C LEU A 89 8.17 11.59 9.65
N LEU A 90 6.86 11.44 9.79
CA LEU A 90 5.92 12.56 9.66
C LEU A 90 5.98 13.56 10.83
N GLU A 91 6.70 13.27 11.90
CA GLU A 91 7.08 14.28 12.91
C GLU A 91 8.17 15.22 12.39
N ARG A 92 8.97 14.79 11.41
CA ARG A 92 10.12 15.55 10.86
C ARG A 92 9.87 16.05 9.43
N TYR A 93 9.07 15.33 8.66
CA TYR A 93 8.79 15.59 7.24
C TYR A 93 7.30 15.80 6.99
N ASP A 94 6.96 16.62 5.99
CA ASP A 94 5.55 16.92 5.68
C ASP A 94 4.84 15.84 4.88
N ARG A 95 5.61 14.90 4.33
CA ARG A 95 5.16 13.83 3.43
C ARG A 95 6.14 12.66 3.45
N VAL A 96 5.64 11.46 3.14
CA VAL A 96 6.44 10.23 3.06
C VAL A 96 5.95 9.35 1.90
N ILE A 97 6.87 8.63 1.27
CA ILE A 97 6.57 7.52 0.35
C ILE A 97 6.82 6.21 1.10
N VAL A 98 5.95 5.21 0.96
CA VAL A 98 6.01 3.97 1.74
C VAL A 98 5.94 2.75 0.83
N LEU A 99 6.89 1.83 1.04
CA LEU A 99 6.98 0.53 0.37
C LEU A 99 7.22 -0.60 1.39
N GLU A 100 6.87 -1.81 0.96
CA GLU A 100 7.19 -3.08 1.61
C GLU A 100 8.18 -3.87 0.71
N ASP A 101 8.87 -4.84 1.28
CA ASP A 101 9.93 -5.61 0.61
C ASP A 101 9.45 -6.43 -0.60
N ASP A 102 8.16 -6.69 -0.70
CA ASP A 102 7.54 -7.47 -1.77
C ASP A 102 7.06 -6.64 -2.97
N LEU A 103 7.52 -5.40 -3.08
CA LEU A 103 7.15 -4.49 -4.17
C LEU A 103 8.32 -4.21 -5.11
N VAL A 104 8.04 -4.17 -6.41
CA VAL A 104 8.92 -3.57 -7.42
C VAL A 104 8.23 -2.36 -8.05
N VAL A 105 9.02 -1.39 -8.49
CA VAL A 105 8.50 -0.12 -9.00
C VAL A 105 9.00 0.22 -10.39
N ALA A 106 8.21 0.95 -11.16
CA ALA A 106 8.63 1.50 -12.45
C ALA A 106 9.71 2.58 -12.25
N PRO A 107 10.57 2.87 -13.25
CA PRO A 107 11.65 3.88 -13.14
C PRO A 107 11.17 5.31 -12.86
N TYR A 108 9.90 5.60 -13.13
CA TYR A 108 9.28 6.92 -12.97
C TYR A 108 8.40 7.04 -11.72
N PHE A 109 8.39 6.02 -10.85
CA PHE A 109 7.56 5.98 -9.65
C PHE A 109 7.87 7.14 -8.70
N LEU A 110 9.14 7.39 -8.38
CA LEU A 110 9.50 8.49 -7.47
C LEU A 110 9.15 9.86 -8.05
N ARG A 111 9.26 10.03 -9.37
CA ARG A 111 8.85 11.25 -10.07
C ARG A 111 7.35 11.49 -9.90
N PHE A 112 6.54 10.49 -10.21
CA PHE A 112 5.08 10.54 -10.05
C PHE A 112 4.67 10.89 -8.61
N MET A 113 5.26 10.23 -7.62
CA MET A 113 4.93 10.47 -6.20
C MET A 113 5.22 11.92 -5.80
N ASN A 114 6.38 12.46 -6.17
CA ASN A 114 6.77 13.83 -5.82
C ASN A 114 5.97 14.88 -6.59
N ASP A 115 5.66 14.65 -7.87
CA ASP A 115 4.79 15.53 -8.65
C ASP A 115 3.38 15.59 -8.06
N ALA A 116 2.83 14.45 -7.61
CA ALA A 116 1.54 14.38 -6.93
C ALA A 116 1.57 15.09 -5.57
N PHE A 117 2.64 14.92 -4.80
CA PHE A 117 2.83 15.62 -3.54
C PHE A 117 2.88 17.14 -3.70
N GLU A 118 3.50 17.62 -4.78
CA GLU A 118 3.59 19.04 -5.07
C GLU A 118 2.24 19.59 -5.53
N LEU A 119 1.60 18.92 -6.49
CA LEU A 119 0.34 19.35 -7.07
C LEU A 119 -0.79 19.45 -6.04
N TYR A 120 -0.85 18.51 -5.10
CA TYR A 120 -1.89 18.43 -4.07
C TYR A 120 -1.39 18.89 -2.68
N ARG A 121 -0.28 19.63 -2.61
CA ARG A 121 0.32 20.13 -1.35
C ARG A 121 -0.72 20.78 -0.43
N ASP A 122 -1.49 21.72 -0.99
CA ASP A 122 -2.45 22.57 -0.26
C ASP A 122 -3.92 22.16 -0.46
N GLU A 123 -4.18 20.96 -0.99
CA GLU A 123 -5.54 20.44 -1.20
C GLU A 123 -5.93 19.47 -0.06
N PRO A 124 -6.65 19.92 0.99
CA PRO A 124 -6.93 19.10 2.15
C PRO A 124 -7.82 17.89 1.85
N ARG A 125 -8.61 17.93 0.75
CA ARG A 125 -9.47 16.82 0.35
C ARG A 125 -8.69 15.63 -0.21
N VAL A 126 -7.42 15.79 -0.57
CA VAL A 126 -6.56 14.68 -1.03
C VAL A 126 -5.55 14.38 0.07
N GLY A 127 -5.55 13.14 0.56
CA GLY A 127 -4.72 12.73 1.70
C GLY A 127 -3.94 11.44 1.49
N HIS A 128 -4.10 10.79 0.34
CA HIS A 128 -3.37 9.58 0.00
C HIS A 128 -3.01 9.59 -1.49
N ILE A 129 -1.86 9.03 -1.83
CA ILE A 129 -1.44 8.75 -3.19
C ILE A 129 -1.17 7.25 -3.27
N GLN A 130 -1.70 6.60 -4.30
CA GLN A 130 -1.48 5.19 -4.58
C GLN A 130 -1.02 5.02 -6.02
N ALA A 131 0.14 4.39 -6.19
CA ALA A 131 0.75 4.19 -7.50
C ALA A 131 0.58 2.76 -8.04
N CYS A 132 -0.29 1.95 -7.42
CA CYS A 132 -0.67 0.63 -7.89
C CYS A 132 -2.07 0.63 -8.50
N ASP A 133 -2.22 0.08 -9.71
CA ASP A 133 -3.52 -0.26 -10.29
C ASP A 133 -3.89 -1.71 -9.92
N PHE A 134 -5.03 -1.87 -9.25
CA PHE A 134 -5.57 -3.17 -8.88
C PHE A 134 -6.57 -3.72 -9.90
N THR A 135 -7.11 -2.86 -10.76
CA THR A 135 -8.28 -3.17 -11.59
C THR A 135 -7.90 -3.74 -12.96
N GLY A 136 -6.80 -3.25 -13.55
CA GLY A 136 -6.43 -3.51 -14.93
C GLY A 136 -7.45 -2.96 -15.94
N ASP A 137 -8.37 -2.08 -15.51
CA ASP A 137 -9.42 -1.54 -16.36
C ASP A 137 -8.87 -0.40 -17.21
N ARG A 138 -8.54 -0.71 -18.48
CA ARG A 138 -7.98 0.25 -19.45
C ARG A 138 -8.93 1.40 -19.82
N SER A 139 -10.19 1.36 -19.37
CA SER A 139 -11.12 2.49 -19.54
C SER A 139 -10.91 3.60 -18.50
N LEU A 140 -10.12 3.33 -17.45
CA LEU A 140 -9.80 4.34 -16.45
C LEU A 140 -8.79 5.36 -16.98
N PRO A 141 -8.91 6.63 -16.58
CA PRO A 141 -7.88 7.63 -16.87
C PRO A 141 -6.57 7.27 -16.16
N ASP A 142 -5.47 7.84 -16.65
CA ASP A 142 -4.13 7.64 -16.07
C ASP A 142 -4.08 7.92 -14.57
N ILE A 143 -4.81 8.95 -14.11
CA ILE A 143 -5.01 9.28 -12.70
C ILE A 143 -6.48 9.61 -12.42
N PHE A 144 -6.94 9.30 -11.20
CA PHE A 144 -8.28 9.65 -10.73
C PHE A 144 -8.32 9.75 -9.20
N LEU A 145 -9.32 10.47 -8.69
CA LEU A 145 -9.58 10.55 -7.26
C LEU A 145 -10.67 9.56 -6.85
N ILE A 146 -10.48 8.84 -5.74
CA ILE A 146 -11.46 7.89 -5.21
C ILE A 146 -11.38 7.81 -3.68
N LYS A 147 -12.50 7.50 -3.00
CA LYS A 147 -12.52 7.23 -1.55
C LYS A 147 -12.10 5.80 -1.26
N PHE A 148 -10.83 5.50 -1.53
CA PHE A 148 -10.22 4.22 -1.25
C PHE A 148 -8.70 4.36 -1.14
N THR A 149 -8.11 3.67 -0.16
CA THR A 149 -6.65 3.55 -0.01
C THR A 149 -6.20 2.10 -0.15
N GLY A 150 -5.18 1.89 -0.95
CA GLY A 150 -4.39 0.67 -1.02
C GLY A 150 -3.12 0.82 -0.21
N SER A 151 -2.36 -0.28 -0.13
CA SER A 151 -1.14 -0.34 0.69
C SER A 151 0.13 -0.63 -0.12
N TRP A 152 0.05 -0.71 -1.45
CA TRP A 152 1.19 -1.01 -2.31
C TRP A 152 1.74 0.25 -2.98
N GLY A 153 2.93 0.67 -2.57
CA GLY A 153 3.63 1.84 -3.10
C GLY A 153 2.77 3.09 -2.99
N TRP A 154 2.66 3.61 -1.78
CA TRP A 154 1.75 4.70 -1.45
C TRP A 154 2.47 5.87 -0.80
N GLY A 155 1.77 6.99 -0.64
CA GLY A 155 2.28 8.17 0.03
C GLY A 155 1.17 8.92 0.75
N THR A 156 1.58 9.69 1.76
CA THR A 156 0.67 10.54 2.53
C THR A 156 1.39 11.77 3.04
N TRP A 157 0.61 12.77 3.43
CA TRP A 157 1.09 13.98 4.08
C TRP A 157 0.90 13.87 5.59
N ARG A 158 1.72 14.60 6.35
CA ARG A 158 1.54 14.82 7.80
C ARG A 158 0.12 15.31 8.12
N ARG A 159 -0.38 16.27 7.31
CA ARG A 159 -1.72 16.84 7.45
C ARG A 159 -2.86 15.83 7.26
N ALA A 160 -2.61 14.74 6.53
CA ALA A 160 -3.59 13.67 6.33
C ALA A 160 -3.41 12.55 7.37
N TRP A 161 -2.17 12.21 7.70
CA TRP A 161 -1.86 11.16 8.69
C TRP A 161 -2.41 11.46 10.08
N ARG A 162 -2.61 12.73 10.45
CA ARG A 162 -3.29 13.12 11.70
C ARG A 162 -4.70 12.53 11.86
N TYR A 163 -5.34 12.11 10.77
CA TYR A 163 -6.66 11.48 10.79
C TYR A 163 -6.60 9.97 11.04
N PHE A 164 -5.41 9.36 11.00
CA PHE A 164 -5.25 7.94 11.26
C PHE A 164 -5.72 7.61 12.67
N ASN A 165 -6.78 6.81 12.76
CA ASN A 165 -7.27 6.28 14.03
C ASN A 165 -6.78 4.83 14.20
N PRO A 166 -5.90 4.54 15.17
CA PRO A 166 -5.45 3.18 15.42
C PRO A 166 -6.52 2.30 16.09
N ASP A 167 -7.56 2.89 16.70
CA ASP A 167 -8.68 2.20 17.34
C ASP A 167 -9.69 1.71 16.29
N GLY A 168 -9.51 0.46 15.87
CA GLY A 168 -10.43 -0.20 14.95
C GLY A 168 -11.86 -0.33 15.46
N ALA A 169 -12.08 -0.40 16.78
CA ALA A 169 -13.41 -0.52 17.36
C ALA A 169 -14.17 0.81 17.24
N ALA A 170 -13.49 1.93 17.47
CA ALA A 170 -14.05 3.26 17.21
C ALA A 170 -14.45 3.44 15.74
N LEU A 171 -13.57 3.05 14.81
CA LEU A 171 -13.86 3.08 13.38
C LEU A 171 -15.06 2.19 13.02
N LEU A 172 -15.11 0.97 13.56
CA LEU A 172 -16.17 0.01 13.25
C LEU A 172 -17.55 0.51 13.73
N ARG A 173 -17.62 1.12 14.93
CA ARG A 173 -18.87 1.67 15.48
C ARG A 173 -19.52 2.67 14.52
N ALA A 174 -18.74 3.52 13.85
CA ALA A 174 -19.26 4.48 12.87
C ALA A 174 -19.98 3.79 11.70
N PHE A 175 -19.46 2.66 11.21
CA PHE A 175 -20.08 1.89 10.14
C PHE A 175 -21.30 1.08 10.59
N GLU A 176 -21.33 0.66 11.85
CA GLU A 176 -22.46 -0.10 12.41
C GLU A 176 -23.69 0.78 12.67
N GLN A 177 -23.47 2.08 12.91
CA GLN A 177 -24.53 3.07 13.09
C GLN A 177 -25.18 3.53 11.77
N ASP A 178 -24.48 3.40 10.64
CA ASP A 178 -24.98 3.82 9.32
C ASP A 178 -24.81 2.72 8.24
N LYS A 179 -25.94 2.10 7.88
CA LYS A 179 -26.01 1.07 6.83
C LYS A 179 -25.66 1.58 5.43
N ARG A 180 -25.94 2.85 5.13
CA ARG A 180 -25.59 3.46 3.83
C ARG A 180 -24.09 3.71 3.77
N LEU A 181 -23.50 4.22 4.85
CA LEU A 181 -22.06 4.45 4.95
C LEU A 181 -21.28 3.14 4.80
N SER A 182 -21.66 2.10 5.55
CA SER A 182 -21.04 0.76 5.44
C SER A 182 -21.21 0.15 4.05
N ARG A 183 -22.39 0.24 3.43
CA ARG A 183 -22.60 -0.21 2.05
C ARG A 183 -21.69 0.53 1.07
N THR A 184 -21.49 1.83 1.26
CA THR A 184 -20.66 2.68 0.42
C THR A 184 -19.18 2.29 0.59
N PHE A 185 -18.71 2.11 1.84
CA PHE A 185 -17.37 1.63 2.16
C PHE A 185 -17.08 0.24 1.58
N ASP A 186 -18.09 -0.63 1.56
CA ASP A 186 -18.02 -1.99 0.99
C ASP A 186 -18.20 -2.03 -0.54
N PHE A 187 -18.05 -0.91 -1.25
CA PHE A 187 -18.26 -0.82 -2.70
C PHE A 187 -19.61 -1.42 -3.11
N ASN A 188 -20.69 -0.95 -2.49
CA ASN A 188 -22.04 -1.47 -2.69
C ASN A 188 -22.18 -2.98 -2.40
N GLY A 189 -21.40 -3.47 -1.44
CA GLY A 189 -21.39 -4.87 -1.02
C GLY A 189 -20.54 -5.78 -1.91
N LYS A 190 -19.79 -5.24 -2.87
CA LYS A 190 -18.92 -6.04 -3.76
C LYS A 190 -17.62 -6.45 -3.05
N TYR A 191 -17.14 -5.68 -2.09
CA TYR A 191 -16.02 -6.06 -1.22
C TYR A 191 -16.37 -5.87 0.25
N ARG A 192 -15.99 -6.82 1.11
CA ARG A 192 -16.40 -6.84 2.52
C ARG A 192 -15.39 -6.10 3.42
N PHE A 193 -15.14 -4.82 3.18
CA PHE A 193 -14.18 -4.02 3.95
C PHE A 193 -14.60 -3.87 5.42
N THR A 194 -15.88 -3.67 5.68
CA THR A 194 -16.46 -3.61 7.02
C THR A 194 -16.25 -4.93 7.77
N ARG A 195 -16.36 -6.08 7.07
CA ARG A 195 -16.00 -7.39 7.66
C ARG A 195 -14.50 -7.48 7.95
N MET A 196 -13.66 -6.97 7.06
CA MET A 196 -12.21 -6.95 7.26
C MET A 196 -11.82 -6.12 8.48
N LEU A 197 -12.46 -4.97 8.68
CA LEU A 197 -12.30 -4.12 9.86
C LEU A 197 -12.77 -4.85 11.12
N ARG A 198 -13.96 -5.48 11.10
CA ARG A 198 -14.44 -6.29 12.23
C ARG A 198 -13.47 -7.41 12.60
N ARG A 199 -12.94 -8.15 11.63
CA ARG A 199 -11.92 -9.18 11.89
C ARG A 199 -10.63 -8.60 12.47
N GLN A 200 -10.29 -7.36 12.11
CA GLN A 200 -9.14 -6.67 12.67
C GLN A 200 -9.36 -6.33 14.16
N VAL A 201 -10.56 -5.85 14.51
CA VAL A 201 -10.97 -5.62 15.91
C VAL A 201 -10.98 -6.91 16.72
N GLU A 202 -11.44 -8.02 16.14
CA GLU A 202 -11.44 -9.34 16.78
C GLU A 202 -10.05 -9.99 16.89
N GLY A 203 -8.97 -9.33 16.45
CA GLY A 203 -7.61 -9.88 16.44
C GLY A 203 -7.35 -10.98 15.39
N LYS A 204 -8.32 -11.25 14.50
CA LYS A 204 -8.23 -12.27 13.43
C LYS A 204 -7.56 -11.76 12.15
N ASN A 205 -7.08 -10.53 12.18
CA ASN A 205 -6.38 -9.83 11.10
C ASN A 205 -5.54 -8.71 11.73
N ASN A 206 -4.25 -8.59 11.38
CA ASN A 206 -3.39 -7.53 11.89
C ASN A 206 -3.19 -6.39 10.85
N SER A 207 -4.15 -6.18 9.95
CA SER A 207 -4.02 -5.17 8.88
C SER A 207 -4.07 -3.74 9.45
N TRP A 208 -3.00 -2.97 9.25
CA TRP A 208 -3.00 -1.52 9.49
C TRP A 208 -3.77 -0.78 8.37
N ALA A 209 -3.70 -1.28 7.13
CA ALA A 209 -4.27 -0.65 5.95
C ALA A 209 -5.79 -0.48 6.03
N ILE A 210 -6.52 -1.43 6.63
CA ILE A 210 -7.98 -1.28 6.78
C ILE A 210 -8.36 -0.14 7.72
N ARG A 211 -7.55 0.10 8.76
CA ARG A 211 -7.77 1.22 9.68
C ARG A 211 -7.47 2.55 9.00
N TRP A 212 -6.42 2.60 8.17
CA TRP A 212 -6.12 3.78 7.36
C TRP A 212 -7.22 4.09 6.34
N ASN A 213 -7.68 3.09 5.58
CA ASN A 213 -8.77 3.24 4.62
C ASN A 213 -10.06 3.76 5.30
N ALA A 214 -10.44 3.15 6.44
CA ALA A 214 -11.58 3.58 7.21
C ALA A 214 -11.42 5.02 7.75
N SER A 215 -10.23 5.37 8.24
CA SER A 215 -9.93 6.70 8.77
C SER A 215 -10.14 7.78 7.70
N LEU A 216 -9.56 7.60 6.51
CA LEU A 216 -9.74 8.59 5.43
C LEU A 216 -11.17 8.61 4.90
N PHE A 217 -11.79 7.45 4.74
CA PHE A 217 -13.16 7.35 4.24
C PHE A 217 -14.16 8.10 5.15
N LEU A 218 -14.05 7.93 6.47
CA LEU A 218 -14.91 8.60 7.46
C LEU A 218 -14.68 10.11 7.54
N ASN A 219 -13.52 10.59 7.12
CA ASN A 219 -13.17 12.01 7.08
C ASN A 219 -13.41 12.65 5.69
N ASP A 220 -14.08 11.96 4.77
CA ASP A 220 -14.35 12.44 3.41
C ASP A 220 -13.09 12.73 2.56
N ILE A 221 -11.97 12.09 2.89
CA ILE A 221 -10.68 12.31 2.23
C ILE A 221 -10.49 11.36 1.04
N LEU A 222 -10.09 11.93 -0.09
CA LEU A 222 -9.82 11.26 -1.35
C LEU A 222 -8.38 10.77 -1.44
N SER A 223 -8.20 9.72 -2.23
CA SER A 223 -6.91 9.22 -2.69
C SER A 223 -6.72 9.47 -4.18
N LEU A 224 -5.54 9.96 -4.57
CA LEU A 224 -5.08 9.93 -5.95
C LEU A 224 -4.61 8.51 -6.30
N ASN A 225 -5.33 7.85 -7.21
CA ASN A 225 -5.02 6.53 -7.73
C ASN A 225 -4.59 6.61 -9.20
N VAL A 226 -3.94 5.56 -9.69
CA VAL A 226 -3.49 5.43 -11.07
C VAL A 226 -4.32 4.39 -11.84
N GLY A 227 -4.54 4.63 -13.13
CA GLY A 227 -5.09 3.64 -14.08
C GLY A 227 -4.03 2.79 -14.78
N ARG A 228 -2.75 3.11 -14.55
CA ARG A 228 -1.58 2.34 -15.03
C ARG A 228 -0.62 2.15 -13.87
N SER A 229 -0.31 0.90 -13.54
CA SER A 229 0.48 0.60 -12.35
C SER A 229 1.93 1.05 -12.49
N LEU A 230 2.44 1.77 -11.49
CA LEU A 230 3.87 2.05 -11.32
C LEU A 230 4.49 1.15 -10.25
N VAL A 231 3.69 0.26 -9.66
CA VAL A 231 4.08 -0.69 -8.61
C VAL A 231 3.57 -2.07 -9.02
N ARG A 232 4.36 -3.10 -8.79
CA ARG A 232 3.93 -4.50 -8.92
C ARG A 232 4.31 -5.25 -7.66
N ASN A 233 3.37 -6.00 -7.09
CA ASN A 233 3.64 -6.87 -5.95
C ASN A 233 4.17 -8.22 -6.44
N ILE A 234 5.36 -8.60 -5.97
CA ILE A 234 6.06 -9.86 -6.29
C ILE A 234 5.99 -10.87 -5.12
N GLY A 235 5.19 -10.61 -4.09
CA GLY A 235 5.01 -11.43 -2.89
C GLY A 235 3.95 -12.53 -2.99
N PHE A 236 3.31 -12.71 -4.16
CA PHE A 236 2.33 -13.78 -4.40
C PHE A 236 2.95 -15.14 -4.79
N ASP A 237 4.21 -15.35 -4.43
CA ASP A 237 4.97 -16.59 -4.64
C ASP A 237 4.77 -17.64 -3.52
N GLY A 238 3.98 -17.31 -2.48
CA GLY A 238 3.71 -18.19 -1.35
C GLY A 238 4.58 -17.92 -0.11
N SER A 239 5.55 -17.01 -0.19
CA SER A 239 6.38 -16.59 0.96
C SER A 239 5.69 -15.57 1.90
N GLY A 240 4.55 -15.03 1.46
CA GLY A 240 3.70 -14.04 2.13
C GLY A 240 2.98 -14.52 3.38
N THR A 241 3.17 -13.86 4.54
CA THR A 241 2.37 -14.13 5.76
C THR A 241 0.87 -13.81 5.60
N ASN A 242 0.51 -12.97 4.63
CA ASN A 242 -0.88 -12.62 4.29
C ASN A 242 -1.29 -13.02 2.85
N CYS A 243 -0.43 -13.72 2.10
CA CYS A 243 -0.69 -14.06 0.70
C CYS A 243 -1.02 -15.55 0.56
N GLY A 244 -2.29 -15.87 0.27
CA GLY A 244 -2.58 -17.17 -0.34
C GLY A 244 -2.19 -17.11 -1.82
N GLY A 245 -1.37 -18.06 -2.31
CA GLY A 245 -0.82 -18.02 -3.67
C GLY A 245 -1.84 -17.75 -4.79
N GLY A 246 -1.37 -17.08 -5.87
CA GLY A 246 -2.09 -16.86 -7.13
C GLY A 246 -1.97 -15.44 -7.73
N HIS A 247 -2.13 -15.34 -9.05
CA HIS A 247 -1.95 -14.11 -9.87
C HIS A 247 -3.13 -13.11 -9.83
N LEU A 248 -3.98 -13.10 -8.79
CA LEU A 248 -5.21 -12.28 -8.80
C LEU A 248 -4.92 -10.76 -8.85
N TYR A 249 -3.76 -10.36 -8.35
CA TYR A 249 -3.35 -8.97 -8.22
C TYR A 249 -2.09 -8.65 -9.03
N ASP A 250 -1.79 -9.48 -10.03
CA ASP A 250 -0.68 -9.22 -10.93
C ASP A 250 -0.95 -7.93 -11.70
N SER A 251 0.04 -7.04 -11.72
CA SER A 251 -0.05 -5.73 -12.37
C SER A 251 1.18 -5.53 -13.23
N GLU A 252 0.99 -5.13 -14.48
CA GLU A 252 2.09 -4.80 -15.37
C GLU A 252 2.62 -3.40 -15.05
N LEU A 253 3.94 -3.28 -14.90
CA LEU A 253 4.59 -1.98 -14.69
C LEU A 253 4.49 -1.13 -15.96
N TYR A 254 3.99 0.09 -15.80
CA TYR A 254 4.01 1.10 -16.84
C TYR A 254 5.40 1.76 -16.90
N MET A 255 6.18 1.39 -17.90
CA MET A 255 7.60 1.76 -18.04
C MET A 255 7.82 3.13 -18.71
N ALA A 256 6.87 4.06 -18.58
CA ALA A 256 6.97 5.41 -19.13
C ALA A 256 6.50 6.45 -18.09
N PRO A 257 6.87 7.74 -18.24
CA PRO A 257 6.43 8.78 -17.32
C PRO A 257 4.90 8.87 -17.26
N LEU A 258 4.32 8.75 -16.07
CA LEU A 258 2.89 8.94 -15.84
C LEU A 258 2.66 10.39 -15.40
N LYS A 259 1.99 11.18 -16.25
CA LYS A 259 1.79 12.61 -16.01
C LYS A 259 0.79 12.86 -14.88
N VAL A 260 1.19 13.65 -13.90
CA VAL A 260 0.27 14.19 -12.89
C VAL A 260 -0.32 15.52 -13.39
N TYR A 261 -1.63 15.68 -13.30
CA TYR A 261 -2.33 16.92 -13.67
C TYR A 261 -3.46 17.21 -12.67
N LYS A 262 -3.83 18.50 -12.55
CA LYS A 262 -4.88 18.94 -11.61
C LYS A 262 -6.22 18.38 -12.05
N ILE A 263 -6.85 17.59 -11.19
CA ILE A 263 -8.23 17.15 -11.37
C ILE A 263 -9.14 18.23 -10.78
N SER A 264 -10.04 18.79 -11.60
CA SER A 264 -11.00 19.81 -11.17
C SER A 264 -12.39 19.48 -11.73
N PRO A 265 -13.45 19.47 -10.91
CA PRO A 265 -13.42 19.66 -9.46
C PRO A 265 -12.75 18.47 -8.72
N VAL A 266 -12.22 18.72 -7.52
CA VAL A 266 -11.62 17.69 -6.65
C VAL A 266 -12.75 16.90 -5.98
N VAL A 267 -13.26 15.92 -6.72
CA VAL A 267 -14.37 15.03 -6.32
C VAL A 267 -14.04 13.59 -6.68
N GLU A 268 -14.74 12.64 -6.04
CA GLU A 268 -14.62 11.23 -6.36
C GLU A 268 -15.03 10.94 -7.82
N ASN A 269 -14.19 10.20 -8.54
CA ASN A 269 -14.50 9.71 -9.87
C ASN A 269 -15.47 8.52 -9.79
N VAL A 270 -16.74 8.78 -10.13
CA VAL A 270 -17.82 7.79 -10.10
C VAL A 270 -17.57 6.63 -11.08
N GLN A 271 -16.95 6.87 -12.22
CA GLN A 271 -16.63 5.81 -13.18
C GLN A 271 -15.53 4.88 -12.65
N ALA A 272 -14.51 5.46 -12.01
CA ALA A 272 -13.49 4.68 -11.30
C ALA A 272 -14.12 3.84 -10.20
N ARG A 273 -15.01 4.42 -9.39
CA ARG A 273 -15.73 3.65 -8.37
C ARG A 273 -16.51 2.47 -8.94
N LYS A 274 -17.22 2.66 -10.05
CA LYS A 274 -17.93 1.57 -10.75
C LYS A 274 -16.97 0.51 -11.30
N ALA A 275 -15.80 0.90 -11.83
CA ALA A 275 -14.79 -0.05 -12.28
C ALA A 275 -14.30 -0.93 -11.13
N TRP A 276 -14.05 -0.35 -9.95
CA TRP A 276 -13.69 -1.08 -8.74
C TRP A 276 -14.81 -2.02 -8.26
N GLU A 277 -16.07 -1.59 -8.31
CA GLU A 277 -17.22 -2.46 -8.02
C GLU A 277 -17.27 -3.67 -8.98
N ARG A 278 -17.07 -3.44 -10.29
CA ARG A 278 -17.01 -4.52 -11.28
C ARG A 278 -15.83 -5.45 -11.02
N TYR A 279 -14.66 -4.90 -10.72
CA TYR A 279 -13.47 -5.68 -10.37
C TYR A 279 -13.75 -6.60 -9.17
N TYR A 280 -14.30 -6.08 -8.08
CA TYR A 280 -14.60 -6.89 -6.90
C TYR A 280 -15.75 -7.86 -7.10
N ALA A 281 -16.78 -7.49 -7.88
CA ALA A 281 -17.81 -8.44 -8.28
C ALA A 281 -17.21 -9.64 -9.02
N ARG A 282 -16.25 -9.39 -9.92
CA ARG A 282 -15.57 -10.43 -10.70
C ARG A 282 -14.61 -11.27 -9.84
N THR A 283 -13.83 -10.66 -8.96
CA THR A 283 -12.76 -11.36 -8.23
C THR A 283 -13.17 -11.89 -6.85
N GLN A 284 -14.17 -11.29 -6.19
CA GLN A 284 -14.53 -11.58 -4.79
C GLN A 284 -15.93 -12.16 -4.61
N SER A 285 -16.65 -12.43 -5.71
CA SER A 285 -17.89 -13.21 -5.68
C SER A 285 -17.69 -14.62 -5.12
N PHE A 286 -18.79 -15.22 -4.69
CA PHE A 286 -18.80 -16.60 -4.20
C PHE A 286 -18.21 -17.57 -5.24
N TRP A 287 -18.67 -17.49 -6.50
CA TRP A 287 -18.18 -18.32 -7.59
C TRP A 287 -16.70 -18.11 -7.88
N ALA A 288 -16.21 -16.87 -7.89
CA ALA A 288 -14.79 -16.59 -8.09
C ALA A 288 -13.92 -17.17 -6.95
N LYS A 289 -14.42 -17.17 -5.72
CA LYS A 289 -13.74 -17.79 -4.57
C LYS A 289 -13.79 -19.32 -4.63
N ALA A 290 -14.95 -19.89 -4.95
CA ALA A 290 -15.12 -21.33 -5.12
C ALA A 290 -14.23 -21.87 -6.24
N TRP A 291 -14.23 -21.23 -7.40
CA TRP A 291 -13.38 -21.60 -8.53
C TRP A 291 -11.89 -21.51 -8.20
N ARG A 292 -11.44 -20.48 -7.47
CA ARG A 292 -10.06 -20.39 -6.99
C ARG A 292 -9.70 -21.51 -6.04
N ARG A 293 -10.62 -21.88 -5.14
CA ARG A 293 -10.44 -23.02 -4.23
C ARG A 293 -10.30 -24.33 -5.03
N VAL A 294 -11.18 -24.57 -6.00
CA VAL A 294 -11.11 -25.74 -6.90
C VAL A 294 -9.78 -25.78 -7.66
N LYS A 295 -9.37 -24.67 -8.29
CA LYS A 295 -8.08 -24.58 -8.99
C LYS A 295 -6.88 -24.87 -8.08
N ARG A 296 -6.92 -24.42 -6.83
CA ARG A 296 -5.87 -24.70 -5.83
C ARG A 296 -5.83 -26.18 -5.46
N THR A 297 -6.99 -26.78 -5.21
CA THR A 297 -7.12 -28.21 -4.91
C THR A 297 -6.65 -29.09 -6.08
N LEU A 298 -6.95 -28.71 -7.33
CA LEU A 298 -6.49 -29.42 -8.53
C LEU A 298 -4.99 -29.28 -8.79
N LYS A 299 -4.33 -28.24 -8.25
CA LYS A 299 -2.88 -28.04 -8.35
C LYS A 299 -2.07 -28.75 -7.25
N GLY A 300 -2.72 -29.44 -6.31
CA GLY A 300 -2.05 -30.12 -5.21
C GLY A 300 -1.65 -29.21 -4.04
N ASP A 301 -2.09 -27.95 -4.04
CA ASP A 301 -1.85 -27.00 -2.94
C ASP A 301 -2.85 -27.26 -1.81
N PHE A 302 -2.61 -28.30 -1.02
CA PHE A 302 -3.49 -28.74 0.08
C PHE A 302 -3.20 -28.04 1.43
N GLY A 303 -2.22 -27.13 1.49
CA GLY A 303 -1.82 -26.46 2.73
C GLY A 303 -2.09 -24.96 2.73
N ALA A 304 -3.20 -24.54 3.32
CA ALA A 304 -3.40 -23.21 3.93
C ALA A 304 -4.60 -23.23 4.89
#